data_AF-A0A101SWL1-F1
#
_entry.id   AF-A0A101SWL1-F1
#
_cell.length_a   1.000
_cell.length_b   1.000
_cell.length_c   1.000
_cell.angle_alpha   90.00
_cell.angle_beta   90.00
_cell.angle_gamma   90.00
#
_symmetry.space_group_name_H-M   'P 1'
#
loop_
_entity.id
_entity.type
_entity.pdbx_description
1 polymer ?
#
loop_
_entity_poly.entity_id
_entity_poly.type
_entity_poly.pdbx_seq_one_letter_code
_entity_poly.pdbx_strand_id
1 'polypeptide(L)' 'MSPLHQIAIPNMGLPLGEMWDLEALAEDCAADGVYEFLLVAAPLPVTGAVGAPVNPIAVK' A
#
# COMPACT_ATOMS: atom_id res chain seq x y z
N MET A 1 -2.23 -21.09 3.37
CA MET A 1 -1.92 -19.78 2.76
C MET A 1 -3.17 -19.28 2.07
N SER A 2 -3.53 -18.00 2.20
CA SER A 2 -4.69 -17.44 1.51
C SER A 2 -4.53 -17.56 -0.01
N PRO A 3 -5.59 -17.92 -0.77
CA PRO A 3 -5.56 -17.92 -2.24
C PRO A 3 -5.10 -16.56 -2.81
N LEU A 4 -5.44 -15.45 -2.15
CA LEU A 4 -5.02 -14.11 -2.56
C LEU A 4 -3.50 -13.97 -2.52
N HIS A 5 -2.86 -14.28 -1.39
CA HIS A 5 -1.39 -14.19 -1.25
C HIS A 5 -0.65 -15.09 -2.25
N GLN A 6 -1.21 -16.26 -2.56
CA GLN A 6 -0.64 -17.21 -3.53
C GLN A 6 -0.73 -16.72 -4.98
N ILE A 7 -1.75 -15.97 -5.34
CA ILE A 7 -1.88 -15.44 -6.70
C ILE A 7 -1.11 -14.12 -6.82
N ALA A 8 -1.28 -13.20 -5.87
CA ALA A 8 -0.70 -11.86 -5.95
C ALA A 8 0.84 -11.89 -5.91
N ILE A 9 1.44 -12.56 -4.93
CA ILE A 9 2.88 -12.44 -4.70
C ILE A 9 3.68 -13.29 -5.71
N PRO A 10 3.60 -14.64 -5.72
CA PRO A 10 4.48 -15.43 -6.56
C PRO A 10 4.03 -15.52 -8.02
N ASN A 11 2.72 -15.45 -8.32
CA ASN A 11 2.24 -15.61 -9.70
C ASN A 11 2.19 -14.29 -10.47
N MET A 12 1.84 -13.17 -9.80
CA MET A 12 1.76 -11.85 -10.44
C MET A 12 2.98 -10.95 -10.15
N GLY A 13 3.76 -11.25 -9.11
CA GLY A 13 4.83 -10.34 -8.66
C GLY A 13 4.31 -9.06 -8.01
N LEU A 14 3.07 -9.06 -7.51
CA LEU A 14 2.41 -7.89 -6.95
C LEU A 14 2.79 -7.71 -5.46
N PRO A 15 3.35 -6.55 -5.07
CA PRO A 15 3.60 -6.25 -3.66
C PRO A 15 2.28 -6.04 -2.90
N LEU A 16 2.23 -6.43 -1.63
CA LEU A 16 1.08 -6.22 -0.74
C LEU A 16 1.44 -5.27 0.39
N GLY A 17 0.58 -4.28 0.62
CA GLY A 17 0.61 -3.42 1.81
C GLY A 17 -0.50 -3.83 2.77
N GLU A 18 -0.17 -3.94 4.06
CA GLU A 18 -1.10 -4.33 5.10
C GLU A 18 -1.04 -3.31 6.25
N MET A 19 -2.14 -3.18 7.00
CA MET A 19 -2.25 -2.31 8.18
C MET A 19 -1.99 -0.81 7.91
N TRP A 20 -2.47 -0.30 6.78
CA TRP A 20 -2.43 1.14 6.51
C TRP A 20 -3.54 1.84 7.30
N ASP A 21 -3.24 3.03 7.83
CA ASP A 21 -4.26 3.93 8.34
C ASP A 21 -4.79 4.78 7.17
N LEU A 22 -6.09 4.67 6.91
CA LEU A 22 -6.76 5.30 5.77
C LEU A 22 -7.88 6.24 6.20
N GLU A 23 -8.10 6.45 7.50
CA GLU A 23 -9.31 7.13 7.99
C GLU A 23 -9.40 8.57 7.49
N ALA A 24 -8.35 9.38 7.72
CA ALA A 24 -8.30 10.76 7.27
C ALA A 24 -8.34 10.90 5.73
N LEU A 25 -7.69 9.97 5.00
CA LEU A 25 -7.69 9.97 3.54
C LEU A 25 -9.08 9.64 2.98
N ALA A 26 -9.79 8.70 3.60
CA ALA A 26 -11.13 8.33 3.18
C ALA A 26 -12.13 9.49 3.38
N GLU A 27 -12.04 10.22 4.49
CA GLU A 27 -12.84 11.42 4.73
C GLU A 27 -12.57 12.51 3.68
N ASP A 28 -11.30 12.76 3.39
CA ASP A 28 -10.87 13.77 2.41
C ASP A 28 -11.33 13.41 0.98
N CYS A 29 -11.18 12.16 0.54
CA CYS A 29 -11.69 11.68 -0.76
C CYS A 29 -13.23 11.68 -0.84
N ALA A 30 -13.92 11.42 0.27
CA ALA A 30 -15.39 11.48 0.30
C ALA A 30 -15.92 12.92 0.19
N ALA A 31 -15.15 13.91 0.64
CA ALA A 31 -15.55 15.31 0.61
C ALA A 31 -15.48 15.93 -0.80
N ASP A 32 -14.48 15.57 -1.60
CA ASP A 32 -14.25 16.13 -2.95
C ASP A 32 -14.53 15.16 -4.10
N GLY A 33 -14.68 13.86 -3.81
CA GLY A 33 -14.89 12.81 -4.80
C GLY A 33 -13.64 12.41 -5.60
N VAL A 34 -12.44 12.88 -5.20
CA VAL A 34 -11.17 12.57 -5.87
C VAL A 34 -10.49 11.41 -5.14
N TYR A 35 -10.30 10.29 -5.85
CA TYR A 35 -9.67 9.07 -5.31
C TYR A 35 -8.32 8.77 -5.97
N GLU A 36 -7.93 9.53 -6.98
CA GLU A 36 -6.61 9.49 -7.57
C GLU A 36 -5.67 10.48 -6.87
N PHE A 37 -4.53 9.97 -6.43
CA PHE A 37 -3.46 10.76 -5.80
C PHE A 37 -2.11 10.09 -6.03
N LEU A 38 -1.02 10.83 -5.85
CA LEU A 38 0.31 10.24 -5.86
C LEU A 38 0.54 9.51 -4.53
N LEU A 39 0.76 8.20 -4.60
CA LEU A 39 1.14 7.38 -3.46
C LEU A 39 2.66 7.23 -3.39
N VAL A 40 3.26 7.66 -2.28
CA VAL A 40 4.66 7.43 -1.95
C VAL A 40 4.75 6.42 -0.82
N ALA A 41 5.15 5.18 -1.13
CA ALA A 41 5.25 4.08 -0.17
C ALA A 41 6.60 3.36 -0.28
N ALA A 42 7.70 4.11 -0.18
CA ALA A 42 9.04 3.54 -0.29
C ALA A 42 9.38 2.67 0.94
N PRO A 43 9.81 1.40 0.76
CA PRO A 43 10.20 0.52 1.86
C PRO A 43 11.56 0.90 2.44
N LEU A 44 11.78 0.55 3.71
CA LEU A 44 13.12 0.60 4.31
C LEU A 44 14.09 -0.31 3.53
N PRO A 45 15.28 0.16 3.12
CA PRO A 45 16.18 -0.58 2.24
C PRO A 45 16.99 -1.63 3.02
N VAL A 46 16.38 -2.79 3.28
CA VAL A 46 17.00 -3.90 4.00
C VAL A 46 17.32 -5.04 3.03
N THR A 47 18.61 -5.31 2.81
CA THR A 47 19.06 -6.38 1.91
C THR A 47 18.59 -7.75 2.38
N GLY A 48 17.96 -8.52 1.48
CA GLY A 48 17.47 -9.88 1.75
C GLY A 48 16.16 -9.95 2.52
N ALA A 49 15.53 -8.82 2.84
CA ALA A 49 14.24 -8.80 3.51
C ALA A 49 13.10 -9.27 2.58
N VAL A 50 12.08 -9.91 3.18
CA VAL A 50 10.86 -10.38 2.49
C VAL A 50 9.69 -9.38 2.60
N GLY A 51 9.94 -8.24 3.23
CA GLY A 51 9.02 -7.16 3.51
C GLY A 51 9.72 -6.09 4.35
N ALA A 52 9.16 -4.88 4.41
CA ALA A 52 9.74 -3.79 5.18
C ALA A 52 8.62 -2.84 5.64
N PRO A 53 8.78 -2.16 6.79
CA PRO A 53 7.88 -1.09 7.17
C PRO A 53 7.97 0.06 6.16
N VAL A 54 6.84 0.73 5.97
CA VAL A 54 6.68 1.91 5.13
C VAL A 54 6.01 3.02 5.94
N ASN A 55 6.24 4.27 5.56
CA ASN A 55 5.41 5.40 5.95
C ASN A 55 4.70 5.92 4.69
N PRO A 56 3.52 5.36 4.34
CA PRO A 56 2.86 5.69 3.09
C PRO A 56 2.30 7.12 3.14
N ILE A 57 2.57 7.93 2.12
CA ILE A 57 2.10 9.30 1.99
C ILE A 57 1.24 9.39 0.74
N ALA A 58 0.00 9.86 0.89
CA ALA A 58 -0.84 10.28 -0.22
C ALA A 58 -0.64 11.79 -0.46
N VAL A 59 -0.35 12.17 -1.70
CA VAL A 59 -0.25 13.57 -2.14
C VAL A 59 -1.41 13.82 -3.10
N LYS A 60 -2.38 14.60 -2.63
CA LYS A 60 -3.60 14.98 -3.34
C LYS A 60 -3.63 16.50 -3.55
#